data_AF-A0A7S3HUH1-F1
#
_entry.id   AF-A0A7S3HUH1-F1
#
_cell.length_a   1.000
_cell.length_b   1.000
_cell.length_c   1.000
_cell.angle_alpha   90.00
_cell.angle_beta   90.00
_cell.angle_gamma   90.00
#
_symmetry.space_group_name_H-M   'P 1'
#
loop_
_entity.id
_entity.type
_entity.pdbx_description
1 polymer ?
#
loop_
_entity_poly.entity_id
_entity_poly.type
_entity_poly.pdbx_seq_one_letter_code
_entity_poly.pdbx_strand_id
1 'polypeptide(L)'
;RRGFGAAPAATAAAAAAACAAPALQSQLRAFSAPSPSSGFGGGGAAAAEDDGVAPRVSFRERVASLMGRRGSEWDLCAPVEGATCQCVGTAALHTWTGDWAMLRHTNGSIRCTSDAFGEDPRPHFAKVCSCFAGPRWPLEVVDGLNETIARNLVARIEVGPPGAGCDPASDGAWLLCAVMSTRYDASVIPDRYLPMLPPAEQADAALRKLDVCHRMAGGRQAIRILGVLPAKQARASLVPVMATKASMCAVVYEPGTGIAWEGREAVFCPTTPPQCLPACECADASHKRINVRAGKDDDTECWACVPAEEATGEVAPPPDGPMETKVSVSV
;
A
#
# COMPACT_ATOMS: atom_id res chain seq x y z
N ARG A 1 43.20 -26.34 39.44
CA ARG A 1 43.72 -25.07 38.85
C ARG A 1 43.35 -25.10 37.36
N ARG A 2 42.10 -24.78 37.00
CA ARG A 2 41.62 -23.51 36.41
C ARG A 2 42.56 -22.92 35.35
N GLY A 3 42.06 -22.79 34.12
CA GLY A 3 42.67 -22.02 33.04
C GLY A 3 41.90 -22.17 31.73
N PHE A 4 40.82 -21.39 31.56
CA PHE A 4 40.07 -21.19 30.33
C PHE A 4 40.96 -20.54 29.25
N GLY A 5 40.90 -21.04 28.02
CA GLY A 5 41.45 -20.37 26.82
C GLY A 5 40.30 -19.90 25.94
N ALA A 6 40.07 -18.60 25.91
CA ALA A 6 39.05 -17.93 25.11
C ALA A 6 39.51 -17.68 23.66
N ALA A 7 38.56 -17.73 22.73
CA ALA A 7 38.67 -17.19 21.38
C ALA A 7 38.78 -15.65 21.40
N PRO A 8 39.19 -15.03 20.27
CA PRO A 8 38.15 -14.31 19.52
C PRO A 8 38.33 -14.38 17.99
N ALA A 9 37.23 -14.64 17.29
CA ALA A 9 37.06 -14.30 15.87
C ALA A 9 35.74 -13.52 15.73
N ALA A 10 35.84 -12.19 15.80
CA ALA A 10 34.77 -11.28 15.47
C ALA A 10 35.40 -10.07 14.79
N THR A 11 35.15 -9.87 13.49
CA THR A 11 35.21 -8.58 12.77
C THR A 11 34.80 -8.79 11.30
N ALA A 12 33.50 -8.82 11.05
CA ALA A 12 32.93 -8.62 9.72
C ALA A 12 31.50 -8.07 9.85
N ALA A 13 31.34 -6.95 10.55
CA ALA A 13 30.07 -6.23 10.66
C ALA A 13 30.33 -4.75 10.96
N ALA A 14 31.04 -4.06 10.07
CA ALA A 14 31.24 -2.62 10.14
C ALA A 14 31.52 -2.04 8.74
N ALA A 15 30.57 -2.18 7.81
CA ALA A 15 30.66 -1.49 6.51
C ALA A 15 29.29 -1.16 5.88
N ALA A 16 28.17 -1.23 6.62
CA ALA A 16 26.82 -1.01 6.06
C ALA A 16 26.07 0.19 6.68
N ALA A 17 26.75 1.09 7.40
CA ALA A 17 26.10 2.19 8.13
C ALA A 17 26.48 3.61 7.63
N ALA A 18 26.98 3.77 6.40
CA ALA A 18 27.48 5.06 5.90
C ALA A 18 26.89 5.53 4.56
N CYS A 19 25.69 5.07 4.18
CA CYS A 19 24.97 5.57 3.00
C CYS A 19 23.50 5.92 3.28
N ALA A 20 23.18 6.34 4.50
CA ALA A 20 21.92 7.02 4.77
C ALA A 20 22.05 8.50 4.36
N ALA A 21 21.38 8.86 3.27
CA ALA A 21 21.42 10.18 2.66
C ALA A 21 21.01 11.30 3.64
N PRO A 22 21.79 12.38 3.80
CA PRO A 22 21.44 13.53 4.65
C PRO A 22 20.36 14.45 4.04
N ALA A 23 19.80 14.10 2.88
CA ALA A 23 18.90 14.97 2.13
C ALA A 23 17.46 15.05 2.70
N LEU A 24 17.01 14.09 3.51
CA LEU A 24 15.64 14.08 4.03
C LEU A 24 15.48 14.88 5.35
N GLN A 25 16.56 15.06 6.11
CA GLN A 25 16.49 15.71 7.43
C GLN A 25 16.51 17.25 7.35
N SER A 26 16.92 17.84 6.23
CA SER A 26 16.90 19.31 6.05
C SER A 26 15.53 19.88 5.71
N GLN A 27 14.61 19.07 5.14
CA GLN A 27 13.26 19.55 4.81
C GLN A 27 12.32 19.64 6.02
N LEU A 28 12.59 18.88 7.09
CA LEU A 28 11.77 18.88 8.31
C LEU A 28 12.07 20.04 9.28
N ARG A 29 13.15 20.82 9.07
CA ARG A 29 13.47 21.99 9.90
C ARG A 29 12.95 23.32 9.35
N ALA A 30 12.43 23.36 8.12
CA ALA A 30 11.91 24.58 7.51
C ALA A 30 10.47 24.96 7.97
N PHE A 31 9.81 24.14 8.79
CA PHE A 31 8.42 24.35 9.22
C PHE A 31 8.23 25.01 10.60
N SER A 32 9.31 25.41 11.28
CA SER A 32 9.24 25.98 12.64
C SER A 32 9.88 27.36 12.77
N ALA A 33 9.54 28.29 11.87
CA ALA A 33 9.83 29.72 12.06
C ALA A 33 8.53 30.50 12.33
N PRO A 34 8.41 31.24 13.44
CA PRO A 34 7.25 32.10 13.70
C PRO A 34 7.27 33.33 12.78
N SER A 35 6.09 33.67 12.23
CA SER A 35 5.86 34.86 11.41
C SER A 35 6.16 36.16 12.17
N PRO A 36 6.85 37.14 11.57
CA PRO A 36 6.94 38.48 12.14
C PRO A 36 5.61 39.22 11.94
N SER A 37 5.08 39.76 13.03
CA SER A 37 3.97 40.71 13.07
C SER A 37 4.31 41.98 12.29
N SER A 38 3.63 42.23 11.18
CA SER A 38 3.71 43.48 10.42
C SER A 38 2.77 44.53 11.03
N GLY A 39 3.35 45.65 11.45
CA GLY A 39 2.67 46.79 12.05
C GLY A 39 1.79 47.56 11.08
N PHE A 40 0.73 48.14 11.64
CA PHE A 40 -0.10 49.17 11.03
C PHE A 40 0.69 50.47 10.86
N GLY A 41 0.79 50.96 9.63
CA GLY A 41 1.26 52.30 9.29
C GLY A 41 0.34 52.90 8.24
N GLY A 42 -0.47 53.87 8.64
CA GLY A 42 -1.31 54.66 7.75
C GLY A 42 -0.55 55.81 7.09
N GLY A 43 -1.01 56.21 5.92
CA GLY A 43 -0.55 57.40 5.19
C GLY A 43 -1.20 57.46 3.81
N GLY A 44 -2.08 58.45 3.62
CA GLY A 44 -2.90 58.62 2.41
C GLY A 44 -2.16 59.15 1.19
N ALA A 45 -2.90 59.33 0.10
CA ALA A 45 -2.39 59.63 -1.23
C ALA A 45 -3.44 59.31 -2.32
N ALA A 46 -4.45 60.17 -2.46
CA ALA A 46 -5.43 60.14 -3.54
C ALA A 46 -4.80 60.38 -4.92
N ALA A 47 -5.26 59.66 -5.96
CA ALA A 47 -5.66 60.19 -7.27
C ALA A 47 -5.82 59.08 -8.34
N ALA A 48 -6.73 59.34 -9.28
CA ALA A 48 -6.98 58.71 -10.58
C ALA A 48 -7.96 57.52 -10.61
N GLU A 49 -9.25 57.87 -10.72
CA GLU A 49 -10.29 57.09 -11.40
C GLU A 49 -9.90 56.88 -12.86
N ASP A 50 -9.61 55.64 -13.21
CA ASP A 50 -9.63 55.10 -14.57
C ASP A 50 -10.80 54.10 -14.61
N ASP A 51 -11.87 54.43 -15.32
CA ASP A 51 -13.06 53.58 -15.54
C ASP A 51 -12.75 52.41 -16.49
N GLY A 52 -11.67 51.69 -16.19
CA GLY A 52 -11.34 50.42 -16.79
C GLY A 52 -12.31 49.37 -16.29
N VAL A 53 -13.36 49.10 -17.08
CA VAL A 53 -14.24 47.94 -16.90
C VAL A 53 -13.35 46.70 -16.79
N ALA A 54 -13.13 46.24 -15.55
CA ALA A 54 -12.31 45.07 -15.29
C ALA A 54 -12.86 43.90 -16.13
N PRO A 55 -12.03 43.20 -16.91
CA PRO A 55 -12.49 42.11 -17.74
C PRO A 55 -13.23 41.12 -16.84
N ARG A 56 -14.45 40.75 -17.23
CA ARG A 56 -15.23 39.71 -16.55
C ARG A 56 -14.44 38.42 -16.62
N VAL A 57 -13.62 38.18 -15.60
CA VAL A 57 -12.93 36.91 -15.38
C VAL A 57 -14.00 35.83 -15.42
N SER A 58 -13.83 34.86 -16.31
CA SER A 58 -14.82 33.81 -16.49
C SER A 58 -14.99 33.04 -15.18
N PHE A 59 -16.17 32.45 -14.95
CA PHE A 59 -16.40 31.58 -13.79
C PHE A 59 -15.35 30.46 -13.71
N ARG A 60 -14.93 29.92 -14.86
CA ARG A 60 -13.87 28.94 -15.00
C ARG A 60 -12.53 29.44 -14.44
N GLU A 61 -12.11 30.65 -14.79
CA GLU A 61 -10.85 31.24 -14.31
C GLU A 61 -10.91 31.57 -12.80
N ARG A 62 -12.07 31.97 -12.28
CA ARG A 62 -12.24 32.15 -10.83
C ARG A 62 -12.11 30.84 -10.06
N VAL A 63 -12.76 29.77 -10.51
CA VAL A 63 -12.66 28.44 -9.88
C VAL A 63 -11.25 27.88 -10.02
N ALA A 64 -10.64 27.97 -11.21
CA ALA A 64 -9.26 27.55 -11.43
C ALA A 64 -8.26 28.35 -10.58
N SER A 65 -8.48 29.66 -10.39
CA SER A 65 -7.63 30.47 -9.51
C SER A 65 -7.85 30.16 -8.03
N LEU A 66 -9.06 29.76 -7.61
CA LEU A 66 -9.35 29.35 -6.23
C LEU A 66 -8.69 28.01 -5.90
N MET A 67 -8.71 27.08 -6.87
CA MET A 67 -8.13 25.75 -6.76
C MET A 67 -6.59 25.78 -6.96
N GLY A 68 -6.09 26.59 -7.90
CA GLY A 68 -4.68 26.67 -8.30
C GLY A 68 -3.79 27.64 -7.52
N ARG A 69 -4.35 28.50 -6.64
CA ARG A 69 -3.55 29.40 -5.77
C ARG A 69 -2.94 28.74 -4.54
N ARG A 70 -3.27 27.49 -4.28
CA ARG A 70 -2.41 26.57 -3.52
C ARG A 70 -1.80 25.68 -4.59
N GLY A 71 -0.51 25.34 -4.52
CA GLY A 71 0.13 24.38 -5.42
C GLY A 71 -0.48 22.99 -5.28
N SER A 72 -1.76 22.89 -5.64
CA SER A 72 -2.63 21.78 -5.38
C SER A 72 -2.40 20.82 -6.52
N GLU A 73 -2.12 19.61 -6.08
CA GLU A 73 -1.72 18.45 -6.84
C GLU A 73 -2.81 17.94 -7.83
N TRP A 74 -3.92 18.68 -7.94
CA TRP A 74 -5.16 18.32 -8.59
C TRP A 74 -5.53 19.30 -9.71
N ASP A 75 -5.68 18.79 -10.92
CA ASP A 75 -6.04 19.57 -12.09
C ASP A 75 -7.56 19.58 -12.30
N LEU A 76 -8.17 20.77 -12.32
CA LEU A 76 -9.60 20.89 -12.63
C LEU A 76 -9.88 20.44 -14.07
N CYS A 77 -10.58 19.32 -14.23
CA CYS A 77 -10.84 18.70 -15.54
C CYS A 77 -12.29 18.85 -16.01
N ALA A 78 -13.26 18.96 -15.08
CA ALA A 78 -14.66 19.20 -15.42
C ALA A 78 -15.24 20.26 -14.46
N PRO A 79 -15.37 21.53 -14.90
CA PRO A 79 -15.81 22.63 -14.04
C PRO A 79 -17.32 22.64 -13.76
N VAL A 80 -18.08 21.74 -14.39
CA VAL A 80 -19.54 21.64 -14.25
C VAL A 80 -19.95 20.17 -14.14
N GLU A 81 -20.99 19.92 -13.35
CA GLU A 81 -21.62 18.61 -13.22
C GLU A 81 -22.15 18.11 -14.58
N GLY A 82 -22.01 16.82 -14.84
CA GLY A 82 -22.39 16.17 -16.11
C GLY A 82 -21.34 16.23 -17.22
N ALA A 83 -20.33 17.11 -17.13
CA ALA A 83 -19.22 17.12 -18.07
C ALA A 83 -18.31 15.89 -17.92
N THR A 84 -17.56 15.55 -18.96
CA THR A 84 -16.61 14.42 -18.93
C THR A 84 -15.22 14.91 -18.59
N CYS A 85 -14.63 14.33 -17.54
CA CYS A 85 -13.25 14.57 -17.13
C CYS A 85 -12.35 13.51 -17.78
N GLN A 86 -11.35 13.93 -18.56
CA GLN A 86 -10.27 13.05 -19.03
C GLN A 86 -9.23 12.94 -17.92
N CYS A 87 -9.14 11.78 -17.28
CA CYS A 87 -8.27 11.53 -16.14
C CYS A 87 -7.72 10.11 -16.17
N VAL A 88 -6.40 10.01 -16.04
CA VAL A 88 -5.68 8.76 -15.78
C VAL A 88 -5.04 8.92 -14.41
N GLY A 89 -5.41 8.06 -13.45
CA GLY A 89 -5.06 8.20 -12.04
C GLY A 89 -6.30 8.38 -11.18
N THR A 90 -6.25 9.27 -10.20
CA THR A 90 -7.35 9.47 -9.27
C THR A 90 -8.18 10.68 -9.65
N ALA A 91 -9.46 10.48 -9.95
CA ALA A 91 -10.43 11.56 -10.09
C ALA A 91 -11.11 11.87 -8.75
N ALA A 92 -11.43 13.14 -8.54
CA ALA A 92 -12.17 13.62 -7.37
C ALA A 92 -13.43 14.37 -7.79
N LEU A 93 -14.58 14.03 -7.19
CA LEU A 93 -15.83 14.79 -7.30
C LEU A 93 -15.95 15.71 -6.08
N HIS A 94 -15.69 16.99 -6.26
CA HIS A 94 -15.80 18.00 -5.21
C HIS A 94 -17.16 18.68 -5.23
N THR A 95 -17.59 19.13 -4.05
CA THR A 95 -18.53 20.25 -3.95
C THR A 95 -17.83 21.54 -4.40
N TRP A 96 -18.58 22.51 -4.93
CA TRP A 96 -18.00 23.81 -5.30
C TRP A 96 -17.27 24.51 -4.13
N THR A 97 -17.68 24.22 -2.89
CA THR A 97 -17.07 24.70 -1.64
C THR A 97 -15.72 24.04 -1.33
N GLY A 98 -15.36 22.94 -2.01
CA GLY A 98 -14.09 22.23 -1.85
C GLY A 98 -13.91 21.55 -0.49
N ASP A 99 -15.00 21.43 0.27
CA ASP A 99 -15.03 20.93 1.63
C ASP A 99 -15.33 19.43 1.72
N TRP A 100 -15.68 18.80 0.60
CA TRP A 100 -15.93 17.36 0.49
C TRP A 100 -15.48 16.85 -0.87
N ALA A 101 -14.97 15.62 -0.95
CA ALA A 101 -14.63 15.01 -2.24
C ALA A 101 -14.76 13.48 -2.24
N MET A 102 -15.53 12.91 -3.16
CA MET A 102 -15.43 11.46 -3.43
C MET A 102 -14.30 11.20 -4.40
N LEU A 103 -13.62 10.06 -4.24
CA LEU A 103 -12.51 9.68 -5.10
C LEU A 103 -12.79 8.39 -5.85
N ARG A 104 -12.30 8.32 -7.08
CA ARG A 104 -12.29 7.10 -7.90
C ARG A 104 -11.00 7.02 -8.68
N HIS A 105 -10.41 5.84 -8.78
CA HIS A 105 -9.38 5.60 -9.76
C HIS A 105 -10.02 5.46 -11.15
N THR A 106 -9.37 6.00 -12.18
CA THR A 106 -9.83 5.94 -13.56
C THR A 106 -8.64 5.84 -14.51
N ASN A 107 -8.80 5.04 -15.57
CA ASN A 107 -7.76 4.76 -16.57
C ASN A 107 -8.04 5.45 -17.91
N GLY A 108 -8.82 6.54 -17.92
CA GLY A 108 -9.14 7.28 -19.13
C GLY A 108 -10.06 8.47 -18.91
N SER A 109 -11.35 8.23 -18.73
CA SER A 109 -12.33 9.30 -18.52
C SER A 109 -13.42 8.91 -17.55
N ILE A 110 -13.97 9.88 -16.85
CA ILE A 110 -15.10 9.71 -15.93
C ILE A 110 -16.11 10.84 -16.12
N ARG A 111 -17.41 10.51 -16.03
CA ARG A 111 -18.46 11.52 -16.06
C ARG A 111 -18.50 12.21 -14.70
N CYS A 112 -18.57 13.54 -14.69
CA CYS A 112 -18.58 14.32 -13.47
C CYS A 112 -19.97 14.35 -12.83
N THR A 113 -20.43 13.20 -12.33
CA THR A 113 -21.76 13.01 -11.74
C THR A 113 -21.66 12.14 -10.50
N SER A 114 -22.54 12.37 -9.53
CA SER A 114 -22.63 11.55 -8.31
C SER A 114 -22.69 10.05 -8.60
N ASP A 115 -23.52 9.63 -9.57
CA ASP A 115 -23.67 8.23 -9.98
C ASP A 115 -22.36 7.58 -10.44
N ALA A 116 -21.47 8.33 -11.09
CA ALA A 116 -20.21 7.80 -11.58
C ALA A 116 -19.20 7.55 -10.46
N PHE A 117 -19.41 8.20 -9.30
CA PHE A 117 -18.59 8.03 -8.11
C PHE A 117 -19.27 7.15 -7.05
N GLY A 118 -20.57 6.89 -7.17
CA GLY A 118 -21.34 5.88 -6.44
C GLY A 118 -22.54 6.44 -5.67
N GLU A 119 -22.46 7.68 -5.18
CA GLU A 119 -23.52 8.33 -4.40
C GLU A 119 -23.40 9.87 -4.52
N ASP A 120 -24.42 10.64 -4.13
CA ASP A 120 -24.27 12.09 -3.98
C ASP A 120 -23.75 12.43 -2.57
N PRO A 121 -22.51 12.93 -2.45
CA PRO A 121 -21.91 13.23 -1.16
C PRO A 121 -22.59 14.40 -0.45
N ARG A 122 -23.19 15.31 -1.23
CA ARG A 122 -23.94 16.47 -0.74
C ARG A 122 -25.02 16.85 -1.73
N PRO A 123 -26.25 16.34 -1.54
CA PRO A 123 -27.40 16.73 -2.35
C PRO A 123 -27.56 18.24 -2.42
N HIS A 124 -27.99 18.73 -3.58
CA HIS A 124 -28.28 20.15 -3.85
C HIS A 124 -27.07 21.08 -3.97
N PHE A 125 -25.84 20.58 -3.85
CA PHE A 125 -24.62 21.36 -4.13
C PHE A 125 -24.09 21.07 -5.53
N ALA A 126 -23.70 22.12 -6.25
CA ALA A 126 -23.02 21.98 -7.53
C ALA A 126 -21.71 21.20 -7.36
N LYS A 127 -21.48 20.25 -8.28
CA LYS A 127 -20.28 19.41 -8.28
C LYS A 127 -19.29 19.83 -9.36
N VAL A 128 -18.01 19.65 -9.07
CA VAL A 128 -16.90 19.85 -10.01
C VAL A 128 -15.91 18.70 -9.89
N CYS A 129 -15.23 18.35 -10.96
CA CYS A 129 -14.23 17.29 -10.93
C CYS A 129 -12.82 17.80 -11.14
N SER A 130 -11.90 17.25 -10.36
CA SER A 130 -10.47 17.41 -10.55
C SER A 130 -9.80 16.04 -10.75
N CYS A 131 -8.61 16.07 -11.33
CA CYS A 131 -7.81 14.89 -11.62
C CYS A 131 -6.45 15.00 -10.95
N PHE A 132 -6.09 13.96 -10.23
CA PHE A 132 -4.73 13.68 -9.80
C PHE A 132 -4.13 12.69 -10.80
N ALA A 133 -3.29 13.21 -11.70
CA ALA A 133 -2.66 12.38 -12.71
C ALA A 133 -1.77 11.28 -12.09
N GLY A 134 -2.12 10.02 -12.35
CA GLY A 134 -1.34 8.85 -12.00
C GLY A 134 -0.76 8.20 -13.25
N PRO A 135 0.14 7.22 -13.10
CA PRO A 135 0.47 6.35 -14.21
C PRO A 135 -0.76 5.54 -14.64
N ARG A 136 -0.80 5.13 -15.91
CA ARG A 136 -1.77 4.14 -16.37
C ARG A 136 -1.31 2.76 -15.89
N TRP A 137 -1.86 2.28 -14.78
CA TRP A 137 -1.60 0.92 -14.32
C TRP A 137 -2.13 -0.07 -15.36
N PRO A 138 -1.28 -0.96 -15.89
CA PRO A 138 -1.67 -1.91 -16.92
C PRO A 138 -2.54 -3.02 -16.31
N LEU A 139 -3.20 -3.79 -17.17
CA LEU A 139 -4.18 -4.78 -16.74
C LEU A 139 -3.58 -5.83 -15.81
N GLU A 140 -2.31 -6.21 -15.99
CA GLU A 140 -1.63 -7.18 -15.14
C GLU A 140 -1.52 -6.71 -13.69
N VAL A 141 -1.33 -5.41 -13.47
CA VAL A 141 -1.30 -4.83 -12.11
C VAL A 141 -2.69 -4.82 -11.50
N VAL A 142 -3.72 -4.52 -12.29
CA VAL A 142 -5.12 -4.51 -11.85
C VAL A 142 -5.59 -5.93 -11.52
N ASP A 143 -5.26 -6.91 -12.37
CA ASP A 143 -5.63 -8.31 -12.19
C ASP A 143 -4.91 -8.92 -10.99
N GLY A 144 -3.61 -8.68 -10.83
CA GLY A 144 -2.86 -9.12 -9.66
C GLY A 144 -3.39 -8.53 -8.34
N LEU A 145 -3.79 -7.25 -8.36
CA LEU A 145 -4.44 -6.61 -7.22
C LEU A 145 -5.82 -7.24 -6.92
N ASN A 146 -6.63 -7.47 -7.95
CA ASN A 146 -7.93 -8.13 -7.81
C ASN A 146 -7.78 -9.54 -7.25
N GLU A 147 -6.78 -10.29 -7.70
CA GLU A 147 -6.47 -11.61 -7.18
C GLU A 147 -6.02 -11.58 -5.72
N THR A 148 -5.21 -10.58 -5.34
CA THR A 148 -4.84 -10.32 -3.93
C THR A 148 -6.09 -10.20 -3.06
N ILE A 149 -7.04 -9.38 -3.50
CA ILE A 149 -8.28 -9.09 -2.78
C ILE A 149 -9.21 -10.31 -2.78
N ALA A 150 -9.30 -11.05 -3.90
CA ALA A 150 -10.09 -12.27 -4.01
C ALA A 150 -9.60 -13.37 -3.05
N ARG A 151 -8.30 -13.37 -2.71
CA ARG A 151 -7.70 -14.23 -1.67
C ARG A 151 -7.94 -13.71 -0.25
N ASN A 152 -8.79 -12.70 -0.07
CA ASN A 152 -9.05 -12.00 1.20
C ASN A 152 -7.78 -11.41 1.85
N LEU A 153 -6.80 -11.03 1.03
CA LEU A 153 -5.59 -10.35 1.48
C LEU A 153 -5.78 -8.83 1.35
N VAL A 154 -5.16 -8.10 2.26
CA VAL A 154 -5.08 -6.63 2.20
C VAL A 154 -3.86 -6.25 1.38
N ALA A 155 -4.07 -5.47 0.32
CA ALA A 155 -3.00 -4.91 -0.47
C ALA A 155 -2.29 -3.79 0.30
N ARG A 156 -1.04 -4.05 0.70
CA ARG A 156 -0.17 -3.09 1.37
C ARG A 156 0.86 -2.58 0.38
N ILE A 157 0.91 -1.26 0.20
CA ILE A 157 1.77 -0.60 -0.78
C ILE A 157 2.99 -0.01 -0.08
N GLU A 158 4.17 -0.33 -0.60
CA GLU A 158 5.46 0.10 -0.05
C GLU A 158 6.35 0.72 -1.13
N VAL A 159 7.23 1.62 -0.72
CA VAL A 159 8.19 2.32 -1.58
C VAL A 159 9.61 2.00 -1.12
N GLY A 160 10.50 1.72 -2.05
CA GLY A 160 11.87 1.27 -1.78
C GLY A 160 12.89 1.83 -2.77
N PRO A 161 14.19 1.59 -2.56
CA PRO A 161 15.21 1.99 -3.52
C PRO A 161 15.07 1.19 -4.84
N PRO A 162 15.58 1.73 -5.96
CA PRO A 162 15.64 0.98 -7.23
C PRO A 162 16.36 -0.37 -7.08
N GLY A 163 15.84 -1.38 -7.76
CA GLY A 163 16.37 -2.75 -7.74
C GLY A 163 16.06 -3.54 -6.47
N ALA A 164 15.36 -2.94 -5.50
CA ALA A 164 14.80 -3.71 -4.39
C ALA A 164 13.72 -4.66 -4.92
N GLY A 165 13.82 -5.93 -4.56
CA GLY A 165 12.90 -6.97 -4.99
C GLY A 165 11.94 -7.42 -3.89
N CYS A 166 11.30 -8.56 -4.17
CA CYS A 166 10.52 -9.32 -3.21
C CYS A 166 11.36 -10.32 -2.41
N ASP A 167 12.68 -10.36 -2.57
CA ASP A 167 13.57 -11.29 -1.89
C ASP A 167 13.82 -10.89 -0.41
N PRO A 168 14.25 -11.84 0.45
CA PRO A 168 14.50 -11.55 1.86
C PRO A 168 15.62 -10.53 2.10
N ALA A 169 16.59 -10.38 1.19
CA ALA A 169 17.69 -9.42 1.35
C ALA A 169 17.19 -7.98 1.15
N SER A 170 16.10 -7.80 0.40
CA SER A 170 15.46 -6.51 0.16
C SER A 170 14.50 -6.07 1.26
N ASP A 171 14.09 -6.94 2.20
CA ASP A 171 12.98 -6.65 3.12
C ASP A 171 13.18 -5.42 4.03
N GLY A 172 14.43 -5.11 4.40
CA GLY A 172 14.76 -3.92 5.20
C GLY A 172 14.79 -2.60 4.42
N ALA A 173 14.71 -2.66 3.08
CA ALA A 173 14.83 -1.51 2.20
C ALA A 173 13.48 -0.81 1.91
N TRP A 174 12.37 -1.44 2.30
CA TRP A 174 11.02 -0.96 1.97
C TRP A 174 10.40 -0.14 3.10
N LEU A 175 9.75 0.95 2.73
CA LEU A 175 9.01 1.82 3.62
C LEU A 175 7.52 1.74 3.26
N LEU A 176 6.67 1.59 4.29
CA LEU A 176 5.23 1.66 4.09
C LEU A 176 4.86 3.00 3.47
N CYS A 177 4.12 2.96 2.35
CA CYS A 177 3.55 4.16 1.79
C CYS A 177 2.33 4.59 2.63
N ALA A 178 2.60 5.21 3.78
CA ALA A 178 1.59 5.69 4.70
C ALA A 178 1.03 7.03 4.21
N VAL A 179 0.24 6.99 3.14
CA VAL A 179 -0.56 8.15 2.72
C VAL A 179 -1.76 8.21 3.66
N MET A 180 -1.68 9.06 4.67
CA MET A 180 -2.82 9.40 5.51
C MET A 180 -3.31 10.76 5.05
N SER A 181 -4.48 10.83 4.41
CA SER A 181 -5.15 12.13 4.33
C SER A 181 -5.62 12.54 5.72
N THR A 182 -5.50 13.82 6.02
CA THR A 182 -6.13 14.43 7.20
C THR A 182 -7.63 14.67 7.00
N ARG A 183 -8.16 14.46 5.79
CA ARG A 183 -9.57 14.58 5.44
C ARG A 183 -10.23 13.19 5.46
N TYR A 184 -11.17 12.98 6.39
CA TYR A 184 -11.93 11.73 6.53
C TYR A 184 -12.81 11.40 5.32
N ASP A 185 -13.15 12.41 4.53
CA ASP A 185 -14.03 12.34 3.37
C ASP A 185 -13.28 12.25 2.04
N ALA A 186 -11.99 12.60 2.01
CA ALA A 186 -11.17 12.59 0.81
C ALA A 186 -9.77 12.02 1.11
N SER A 187 -9.41 10.95 0.41
CA SER A 187 -8.08 10.34 0.23
C SER A 187 -7.59 9.34 1.28
N VAL A 188 -7.41 8.10 0.79
CA VAL A 188 -6.76 6.95 1.43
C VAL A 188 -7.44 6.48 2.72
N ILE A 189 -8.37 5.53 2.52
CA ILE A 189 -8.97 4.74 3.58
C ILE A 189 -7.81 4.08 4.34
N PRO A 190 -7.64 4.32 5.66
CA PRO A 190 -6.55 3.73 6.41
C PRO A 190 -6.56 2.22 6.22
N ASP A 191 -5.40 1.60 6.01
CA ASP A 191 -5.30 0.17 5.62
C ASP A 191 -6.11 -0.77 6.53
N ARG A 192 -6.33 -0.38 7.80
CA ARG A 192 -7.17 -1.11 8.76
C ARG A 192 -8.65 -1.24 8.37
N TYR A 193 -9.15 -0.35 7.51
CA TYR A 193 -10.54 -0.32 7.06
C TYR A 193 -10.73 -1.00 5.70
N LEU A 194 -9.66 -1.19 4.91
CA LEU A 194 -9.73 -1.88 3.62
C LEU A 194 -10.44 -3.24 3.70
N PRO A 195 -10.17 -4.12 4.68
CA PRO A 195 -10.85 -5.43 4.75
C PRO A 195 -12.38 -5.34 4.90
N MET A 196 -12.92 -4.20 5.35
CA MET A 196 -14.35 -4.01 5.57
C MET A 196 -15.07 -3.46 4.34
N LEU A 197 -14.33 -3.04 3.31
CA LEU A 197 -14.91 -2.53 2.07
C LEU A 197 -15.27 -3.68 1.13
N PRO A 198 -16.26 -3.48 0.23
CA PRO A 198 -16.46 -4.38 -0.90
C PRO A 198 -15.19 -4.53 -1.76
N PRO A 199 -14.95 -5.69 -2.40
CA PRO A 199 -13.73 -5.93 -3.19
C PRO A 199 -13.42 -4.86 -4.23
N ALA A 200 -14.43 -4.34 -4.93
CA ALA A 200 -14.26 -3.28 -5.93
C ALA A 200 -13.76 -1.97 -5.31
N GLU A 201 -14.21 -1.63 -4.10
CA GLU A 201 -13.76 -0.44 -3.37
C GLU A 201 -12.37 -0.62 -2.77
N GLN A 202 -11.99 -1.85 -2.38
CA GLN A 202 -10.62 -2.16 -1.98
C GLN A 202 -9.64 -1.95 -3.14
N ALA A 203 -9.99 -2.47 -4.33
CA ALA A 203 -9.16 -2.33 -5.53
C ALA A 203 -9.01 -0.85 -5.93
N ASP A 204 -10.12 -0.11 -5.95
CA ASP A 204 -10.12 1.33 -6.19
C ASP A 204 -9.23 2.08 -5.19
N ALA A 205 -9.38 1.81 -3.89
CA ALA A 205 -8.58 2.45 -2.85
C ALA A 205 -7.08 2.15 -2.98
N ALA A 206 -6.72 0.91 -3.32
CA ALA A 206 -5.34 0.52 -3.53
C ALA A 206 -4.74 1.18 -4.79
N LEU A 207 -5.47 1.25 -5.90
CA LEU A 207 -5.01 1.95 -7.12
C LEU A 207 -4.81 3.46 -6.86
N ARG A 208 -5.74 4.10 -6.15
CA ARG A 208 -5.56 5.51 -5.73
C ARG A 208 -4.35 5.70 -4.84
N LYS A 209 -4.10 4.74 -3.93
CA LYS A 209 -2.90 4.78 -3.08
C LYS A 209 -1.64 4.62 -3.94
N LEU A 210 -1.62 3.72 -4.92
CA LEU A 210 -0.51 3.58 -5.86
C LEU A 210 -0.23 4.88 -6.63
N ASP A 211 -1.26 5.59 -7.11
CA ASP A 211 -1.10 6.88 -7.80
C ASP A 211 -0.34 7.88 -6.93
N VAL A 212 -0.76 8.03 -5.67
CA VAL A 212 -0.12 8.95 -4.71
C VAL A 212 1.30 8.48 -4.37
N CYS A 213 1.49 7.19 -4.11
CA CYS A 213 2.80 6.63 -3.79
C CYS A 213 3.80 6.83 -4.92
N HIS A 214 3.39 6.59 -6.16
CA HIS A 214 4.24 6.78 -7.34
C HIS A 214 4.65 8.23 -7.52
N ARG A 215 3.71 9.17 -7.32
CA ARG A 215 4.01 10.59 -7.40
C ARG A 215 4.97 11.05 -6.30
N MET A 216 4.74 10.64 -5.05
CA MET A 216 5.63 10.96 -3.93
C MET A 216 7.03 10.36 -4.11
N ALA A 217 7.11 9.15 -4.66
CA ALA A 217 8.36 8.48 -5.02
C ALA A 217 9.16 9.21 -6.12
N GLY A 218 8.51 10.11 -6.87
CA GLY A 218 9.15 10.93 -7.90
C GLY A 218 9.74 10.12 -9.06
N GLY A 219 9.21 8.92 -9.33
CA GLY A 219 9.71 8.01 -10.37
C GLY A 219 11.15 7.51 -10.17
N ARG A 220 11.73 7.71 -8.98
CA ARG A 220 13.12 7.34 -8.64
C ARG A 220 13.21 6.20 -7.64
N GLN A 221 12.07 5.72 -7.17
CA GLN A 221 11.97 4.69 -6.16
C GLN A 221 11.09 3.57 -6.72
N ALA A 222 11.40 2.34 -6.33
CA ALA A 222 10.58 1.19 -6.64
C ALA A 222 9.31 1.21 -5.78
N ILE A 223 8.24 0.59 -6.29
CA ILE A 223 6.98 0.41 -5.55
C ILE A 223 6.65 -1.07 -5.58
N ARG A 224 6.26 -1.63 -4.44
CA ARG A 224 5.74 -2.99 -4.35
C ARG A 224 4.39 -3.04 -3.66
N ILE A 225 3.67 -4.12 -3.93
CA ILE A 225 2.44 -4.52 -3.26
C ILE A 225 2.71 -5.82 -2.50
N LEU A 226 2.35 -5.84 -1.23
CA LEU A 226 2.31 -7.04 -0.41
C LEU A 226 0.85 -7.43 -0.18
N GLY A 227 0.51 -8.70 -0.41
CA GLY A 227 -0.75 -9.30 0.01
C GLY A 227 -0.59 -9.84 1.42
N VAL A 228 -1.16 -9.15 2.41
CA VAL A 228 -1.06 -9.54 3.82
C VAL A 228 -2.41 -9.99 4.35
N LEU A 229 -2.41 -11.05 5.18
CA LEU A 229 -3.62 -11.45 5.87
C LEU A 229 -4.10 -10.31 6.77
N PRO A 230 -5.42 -10.01 6.81
CA PRO A 230 -5.95 -9.02 7.72
C PRO A 230 -5.64 -9.46 9.16
N ALA A 231 -4.73 -8.77 9.81
CA ALA A 231 -4.40 -9.07 11.19
C ALA A 231 -5.63 -8.83 12.06
N LYS A 232 -5.94 -9.77 12.95
CA LYS A 232 -7.01 -9.59 13.97
C LYS A 232 -6.74 -8.40 14.91
N GLN A 233 -5.56 -7.77 14.84
CA GLN A 233 -5.14 -6.68 15.71
C GLN A 233 -4.58 -5.50 14.88
N ALA A 234 -5.12 -4.31 15.14
CA ALA A 234 -4.79 -3.04 14.46
C ALA A 234 -3.32 -2.59 14.56
N ARG A 235 -2.48 -3.27 15.36
CA ARG A 235 -1.05 -2.93 15.53
C ARG A 235 -0.14 -3.52 14.45
N ALA A 236 -0.61 -4.50 13.68
CA ALA A 236 0.20 -5.13 12.63
C ALA A 236 0.47 -4.21 11.42
N SER A 237 -0.30 -3.12 11.26
CA SER A 237 -0.13 -2.19 10.14
C SER A 237 1.11 -1.29 10.27
N LEU A 238 1.71 -1.18 11.46
CA LEU A 238 2.85 -0.27 11.70
C LEU A 238 4.22 -0.93 11.59
N VAL A 239 4.28 -2.27 11.58
CA VAL A 239 5.55 -3.00 11.48
C VAL A 239 5.84 -3.29 10.01
N PRO A 240 7.08 -3.12 9.53
CA PRO A 240 7.50 -3.62 8.22
C PRO A 240 7.15 -5.11 8.09
N VAL A 241 6.37 -5.45 7.07
CA VAL A 241 6.07 -6.85 6.78
C VAL A 241 7.18 -7.35 5.89
N MET A 242 7.92 -8.34 6.38
CA MET A 242 8.90 -9.07 5.57
C MET A 242 8.15 -9.71 4.40
N ALA A 243 8.64 -9.58 3.17
CA ALA A 243 8.04 -10.20 1.99
C ALA A 243 7.95 -11.71 2.13
N THR A 244 8.84 -12.33 2.92
CA THR A 244 8.79 -13.77 3.26
C THR A 244 7.58 -14.17 4.08
N LYS A 245 6.95 -13.22 4.77
CA LYS A 245 5.74 -13.43 5.59
C LYS A 245 4.47 -12.98 4.89
N ALA A 246 4.57 -12.29 3.75
CA ALA A 246 3.43 -11.90 2.95
C ALA A 246 3.03 -13.05 2.03
N SER A 247 1.73 -13.33 1.90
CA SER A 247 1.20 -14.39 1.02
C SER A 247 1.40 -14.04 -0.46
N MET A 248 1.61 -12.77 -0.75
CA MET A 248 1.98 -12.28 -2.07
C MET A 248 2.95 -11.12 -1.93
N CYS A 249 3.92 -11.04 -2.83
CA CYS A 249 4.71 -9.84 -3.03
C CYS A 249 4.87 -9.60 -4.53
N ALA A 250 4.62 -8.38 -4.99
CA ALA A 250 4.85 -7.98 -6.37
C ALA A 250 5.48 -6.59 -6.44
N VAL A 251 6.59 -6.46 -7.18
CA VAL A 251 7.11 -5.14 -7.55
C VAL A 251 6.25 -4.64 -8.71
N VAL A 252 5.62 -3.47 -8.52
CA VAL A 252 4.65 -2.89 -9.48
C VAL A 252 5.20 -1.70 -10.27
N TYR A 253 6.30 -1.13 -9.81
CA TYR A 253 7.03 -0.08 -10.52
C TYR A 253 8.50 -0.14 -10.16
N GLU A 254 9.37 -0.09 -11.17
CA GLU A 254 10.82 0.00 -11.05
C GLU A 254 11.32 1.11 -12.00
N PRO A 255 12.08 2.12 -11.54
CA PRO A 255 12.52 3.23 -12.40
C PRO A 255 13.22 2.82 -13.71
N GLY A 256 13.92 1.69 -13.74
CA GLY A 256 14.59 1.18 -14.94
C GLY A 256 13.69 0.39 -15.89
N THR A 257 12.70 -0.32 -15.38
CA THR A 257 11.83 -1.23 -16.15
C THR A 257 10.48 -0.61 -16.49
N GLY A 258 10.01 0.32 -15.66
CA GLY A 258 8.68 0.91 -15.73
C GLY A 258 7.66 0.16 -14.88
N ILE A 259 6.41 0.14 -15.34
CA ILE A 259 5.28 -0.47 -14.65
C ILE A 259 5.13 -1.91 -15.16
N ALA A 260 5.22 -2.87 -14.26
CA ALA A 260 5.05 -4.29 -14.54
C ALA A 260 4.53 -4.98 -13.28
N TRP A 261 3.87 -6.13 -13.40
CA TRP A 261 3.54 -6.96 -12.24
C TRP A 261 4.60 -8.06 -12.09
N GLU A 262 5.67 -7.76 -11.34
CA GLU A 262 6.74 -8.72 -11.06
C GLU A 262 6.49 -9.40 -9.71
N GLY A 263 5.52 -10.30 -9.73
CA GLY A 263 5.02 -11.03 -8.58
C GLY A 263 5.75 -12.34 -8.29
N ARG A 264 5.90 -12.65 -7.01
CA ARG A 264 6.00 -14.02 -6.51
C ARG A 264 4.73 -14.36 -5.75
N GLU A 265 4.10 -15.48 -6.10
CA GLU A 265 3.07 -16.07 -5.26
C GLU A 265 3.75 -16.96 -4.21
N ALA A 266 3.63 -16.59 -2.94
CA ALA A 266 4.06 -17.46 -1.85
C ALA A 266 2.83 -18.27 -1.39
N VAL A 267 2.67 -19.47 -1.95
CA VAL A 267 1.72 -20.43 -1.39
C VAL A 267 2.35 -21.00 -0.12
N PHE A 268 1.85 -20.63 1.06
CA PHE A 268 2.41 -21.16 2.31
C PHE A 268 1.84 -22.53 2.64
N CYS A 269 2.69 -23.48 3.03
CA CYS A 269 2.19 -24.78 3.45
C CYS A 269 1.48 -24.66 4.80
N PRO A 270 0.42 -25.44 5.03
CA PRO A 270 -0.21 -25.54 6.34
C PRO A 270 0.79 -26.05 7.39
N THR A 271 0.68 -25.51 8.62
CA THR A 271 1.50 -25.92 9.77
C THR A 271 0.85 -26.99 10.64
N THR A 272 -0.39 -27.37 10.32
CA THR A 272 -1.18 -28.36 11.08
C THR A 272 -1.45 -29.58 10.20
N PRO A 273 -0.63 -30.64 10.28
CA PRO A 273 -0.98 -31.94 9.70
C PRO A 273 -2.36 -32.40 10.19
N PRO A 274 -3.18 -33.08 9.35
CA PRO A 274 -2.85 -33.69 8.07
C PRO A 274 -3.06 -32.76 6.85
N GLN A 275 -3.33 -31.48 7.06
CA GLN A 275 -3.52 -30.54 5.95
C GLN A 275 -2.20 -30.41 5.18
N CYS A 276 -2.25 -30.42 3.86
CA CYS A 276 -1.08 -30.25 2.99
C CYS A 276 -1.48 -29.70 1.62
N LEU A 277 -0.52 -29.11 0.90
CA LEU A 277 -0.69 -28.50 -0.42
C LEU A 277 0.32 -29.06 -1.43
N PRO A 278 -0.02 -29.14 -2.74
CA PRO A 278 0.85 -29.74 -3.74
C PRO A 278 2.10 -28.91 -4.07
N ALA A 279 2.04 -27.59 -3.95
CA ALA A 279 3.18 -26.70 -4.16
C ALA A 279 3.11 -25.56 -3.14
N CYS A 280 4.03 -25.54 -2.19
CA CYS A 280 4.07 -24.52 -1.16
C CYS A 280 5.46 -24.37 -0.51
N GLU A 281 5.64 -23.27 0.21
CA GLU A 281 6.85 -22.90 0.96
C GLU A 281 6.52 -22.65 2.44
N CYS A 282 7.51 -22.73 3.32
CA CYS A 282 7.31 -22.38 4.72
C CYS A 282 7.42 -20.87 4.94
N ALA A 283 6.55 -20.33 5.80
CA ALA A 283 6.49 -18.89 6.08
C ALA A 283 7.75 -18.33 6.75
N ASP A 284 8.57 -19.19 7.34
CA ASP A 284 9.85 -18.83 7.94
C ASP A 284 10.84 -20.00 7.93
N ALA A 285 12.11 -19.68 8.17
CA ALA A 285 13.20 -20.65 8.26
C ALA A 285 13.16 -21.52 9.54
N SER A 286 12.27 -21.23 10.49
CA SER A 286 12.09 -22.06 11.68
C SER A 286 11.22 -23.28 11.41
N HIS A 287 10.56 -23.33 10.24
CA HIS A 287 9.84 -24.49 9.76
C HIS A 287 10.58 -25.16 8.59
N LYS A 288 10.53 -26.49 8.57
CA LYS A 288 11.01 -27.29 7.45
C LYS A 288 9.82 -27.86 6.69
N ARG A 289 9.90 -27.77 5.36
CA ARG A 289 8.91 -28.36 4.48
C ARG A 289 9.07 -29.89 4.49
N ILE A 290 8.01 -30.61 4.82
CA ILE A 290 7.95 -32.07 4.82
C ILE A 290 6.88 -32.56 3.84
N ASN A 291 7.13 -33.68 3.17
CA ASN A 291 6.10 -34.35 2.37
C ASN A 291 5.30 -35.28 3.29
N VAL A 292 4.05 -34.91 3.57
CA VAL A 292 3.14 -35.63 4.50
C VAL A 292 2.74 -37.00 3.96
N ARG A 293 2.87 -37.22 2.65
CA ARG A 293 2.55 -38.50 1.98
C ARG A 293 3.79 -39.32 1.63
N ALA A 294 4.99 -38.88 2.02
CA ALA A 294 6.21 -39.67 1.82
C ALA A 294 6.03 -41.09 2.42
N GLY A 295 6.10 -42.12 1.58
CA GLY A 295 5.94 -43.53 1.97
C GLY A 295 4.53 -44.11 1.83
N LYS A 296 3.56 -43.39 1.27
CA LYS A 296 2.26 -43.95 0.84
C LYS A 296 2.29 -44.24 -0.67
N ASP A 297 1.53 -45.24 -1.12
CA ASP A 297 1.35 -45.60 -2.56
C ASP A 297 0.65 -44.51 -3.40
N ASP A 298 0.47 -43.30 -2.86
CA ASP A 298 -0.14 -42.18 -3.55
C ASP A 298 0.95 -41.20 -3.99
N ASP A 299 1.22 -41.17 -5.31
CA ASP A 299 2.22 -40.32 -5.97
C ASP A 299 1.91 -38.81 -5.90
N THR A 300 0.78 -38.42 -5.30
CA THR A 300 0.44 -37.00 -5.17
C THR A 300 1.30 -36.34 -4.10
N GLU A 301 2.26 -35.51 -4.51
CA GLU A 301 3.06 -34.70 -3.58
C GLU A 301 2.15 -33.82 -2.70
N CYS A 302 2.36 -33.87 -1.39
CA CYS A 302 1.56 -33.10 -0.43
C CYS A 302 2.44 -32.57 0.69
N TRP A 303 2.68 -31.26 0.69
CA TRP A 303 3.64 -30.60 1.54
C TRP A 303 2.98 -29.89 2.72
N ALA A 304 3.61 -29.99 3.89
CA ALA A 304 3.29 -29.25 5.11
C ALA A 304 4.56 -28.65 5.71
N CYS A 305 4.40 -27.68 6.61
CA CYS A 305 5.50 -27.09 7.34
C CYS A 305 5.45 -27.54 8.80
N VAL A 306 6.53 -28.14 9.28
CA VAL A 306 6.68 -28.51 10.70
C VAL A 306 7.86 -27.76 11.29
N PRO A 307 7.87 -27.47 12.60
CA PRO A 307 9.04 -26.89 13.26
C PRO A 307 10.31 -27.68 12.90
N ALA A 308 11.41 -26.98 12.64
CA ALA A 308 12.66 -27.59 12.18
C ALA A 308 13.21 -28.65 13.16
N GLU A 309 12.91 -28.49 14.46
CA GLU A 309 13.26 -29.44 15.52
C GLU A 309 12.53 -30.78 15.38
N GLU A 310 11.27 -30.77 14.94
CA GLU A 310 10.46 -31.98 14.75
C GLU A 310 10.82 -32.69 13.43
N ALA A 311 11.29 -31.94 12.43
CA ALA A 311 11.58 -32.45 11.10
C ALA A 311 12.82 -33.35 11.00
N THR A 312 13.65 -33.41 12.05
CA THR A 312 14.79 -34.32 12.17
C THR A 312 14.47 -35.59 12.94
N GLY A 313 13.30 -35.66 13.58
CA GLY A 313 12.80 -36.91 14.12
C GLY A 313 12.44 -37.81 12.97
N GLU A 314 13.31 -38.77 12.65
CA GLU A 314 12.92 -39.98 11.94
C GLU A 314 11.64 -40.46 12.62
N VAL A 315 10.51 -40.37 11.91
CA VAL A 315 9.19 -40.70 12.46
C VAL A 315 9.31 -42.15 12.89
N ALA A 316 9.54 -42.36 14.18
CA ALA A 316 9.60 -43.68 14.75
C ALA A 316 8.29 -44.35 14.33
N PRO A 317 8.34 -45.53 13.69
CA PRO A 317 7.14 -46.19 13.23
C PRO A 317 6.16 -46.24 14.40
N PRO A 318 4.86 -45.97 14.18
CA PRO A 318 3.87 -46.04 15.24
C PRO A 318 4.09 -47.37 15.96
N PRO A 319 4.15 -47.40 17.30
CA PRO A 319 4.38 -48.64 18.00
C PRO A 319 3.32 -49.64 17.54
N ASP A 320 3.77 -50.75 16.94
CA ASP A 320 2.95 -51.91 16.59
C ASP A 320 2.46 -52.53 17.91
N GLY A 321 1.50 -51.85 18.53
CA GLY A 321 0.86 -52.24 19.77
C GLY A 321 -0.64 -52.25 19.54
N PRO A 322 -1.34 -53.35 19.84
CA PRO A 322 -2.79 -53.40 19.73
C PRO A 322 -3.38 -52.30 20.62
N MET A 323 -4.19 -51.42 20.03
CA MET A 323 -4.98 -50.44 20.78
C MET A 323 -5.96 -51.19 21.69
N GLU A 324 -5.61 -51.36 22.96
CA GLU A 324 -6.60 -51.70 23.99
C GLU A 324 -7.43 -50.45 24.28
N THR A 325 -8.65 -50.46 23.74
CA THR A 325 -9.69 -49.47 24.01
C THR A 325 -10.15 -49.58 25.47
N LYS A 326 -9.53 -48.84 26.39
CA LYS A 326 -10.11 -48.64 27.73
C LYS A 326 -11.23 -47.60 27.65
N VAL A 327 -12.45 -48.11 27.51
CA VAL A 327 -13.68 -47.35 27.76
C VAL A 327 -13.88 -47.26 29.27
N SER A 328 -13.55 -46.13 29.87
CA SER A 328 -13.96 -45.82 31.24
C SER A 328 -15.35 -45.17 31.21
N VAL A 329 -16.37 -45.97 31.53
CA VAL A 329 -17.70 -45.48 31.89
C VAL A 329 -17.67 -45.11 33.37
N SER A 330 -17.88 -43.83 33.69
CA SER A 330 -18.13 -43.38 35.05
C SER A 330 -19.64 -43.36 35.28
N VAL A 331 -20.08 -44.09 36.31
CA VAL A 331 -21.45 -44.09 36.85
C VAL A 331 -21.59 -42.99 37.90
#